data_AF-A0A3S5K3G5-F1
#
_entry.id   AF-A0A3S5K3G5-F1
#
_cell.length_a   1.000
_cell.length_b   1.000
_cell.length_c   1.000
_cell.angle_alpha   90.00
_cell.angle_beta   90.00
_cell.angle_gamma   90.00
#
_symmetry.space_group_name_H-M   'P 1'
#
loop_
_entity.id
_entity.type
_entity.pdbx_description
1 polymer ?
#
loop_
_entity_poly.entity_id
_entity_poly.type
_entity_poly.pdbx_seq_one_letter_code
_entity_poly.pdbx_strand_id
1 'polypeptide(L)' 'MLQVFVKKGKQYSPAVWGRTGGNGWRHTQITLWGTGLESVILKGERGRGRSGEMAVDDITLRKGTCTEEHNLRRL' A
#
# COMPACT_ATOMS: atom_id res chain seq x y z
N MET A 1 10.04 0.61 -7.30
CA MET A 1 8.88 1.42 -6.86
C MET A 1 7.80 0.44 -6.43
N LEU A 2 7.19 0.64 -5.27
CA LEU A 2 6.02 -0.11 -4.83
C LEU A 2 4.80 0.80 -5.03
N GLN A 3 3.74 0.27 -5.61
CA GLN A 3 2.49 1.00 -5.81
C GLN A 3 1.30 0.16 -5.35
N VAL A 4 0.25 0.83 -4.90
CA VAL A 4 -1.03 0.22 -4.53
C VAL A 4 -2.10 0.73 -5.49
N PHE A 5 -2.91 -0.20 -5.99
CA PHE A 5 -4.06 0.05 -6.84
C PHE A 5 -5.30 -0.63 -6.24
N VAL A 6 -6.48 -0.17 -6.64
CA VAL A 6 -7.74 -0.86 -6.35
C VAL A 6 -8.45 -1.24 -7.63
N LYS A 7 -9.21 -2.34 -7.58
CA LYS A 7 -10.00 -2.85 -8.71
C LYS A 7 -11.47 -2.93 -8.33
N LYS A 8 -12.32 -2.55 -9.29
CA LYS A 8 -13.77 -2.71 -9.25
C LYS A 8 -14.26 -3.19 -10.63
N GLY A 9 -14.86 -4.37 -10.70
CA GLY A 9 -15.21 -5.02 -11.95
C GLY A 9 -14.00 -5.12 -12.91
N LYS A 10 -14.13 -4.57 -14.11
CA LYS A 10 -13.05 -4.57 -15.12
C LYS A 10 -12.12 -3.35 -15.05
N GLN A 11 -12.35 -2.42 -14.12
CA GLN A 11 -11.61 -1.16 -14.04
C GLN A 11 -10.57 -1.20 -12.93
N TYR A 12 -9.37 -0.73 -13.26
CA TYR A 12 -8.30 -0.44 -12.31
C TYR A 12 -8.31 1.07 -12.01
N SER A 13 -8.10 1.44 -10.75
CA SER A 13 -7.85 2.83 -10.39
C SER A 13 -6.46 3.29 -10.89
N PRO A 14 -6.20 4.60 -10.94
CA PRO A 14 -4.85 5.12 -10.78
C PRO A 14 -4.20 4.61 -9.48
N ALA A 15 -2.88 4.71 -9.35
CA ALA A 15 -2.20 4.35 -8.10
C ALA A 15 -2.77 5.20 -6.95
N VAL A 16 -3.30 4.55 -5.92
CA VAL A 16 -3.81 5.22 -4.71
C VAL A 16 -2.69 5.54 -3.72
N TRP A 17 -1.55 4.86 -3.88
CA TRP A 17 -0.32 5.12 -3.13
C TRP A 17 0.90 4.63 -3.91
N GLY A 18 2.05 5.25 -3.68
CA GLY A 18 3.31 4.75 -4.20
C GLY A 18 4.52 5.23 -3.40
N ARG A 19 5.57 4.42 -3.41
CA ARG A 19 6.86 4.75 -2.78
C ARG A 19 8.03 4.22 -3.60
N THR A 20 9.09 5.02 -3.64
CA THR A 20 10.34 4.65 -4.30
C THR A 20 11.47 4.60 -3.29
N GLY A 21 12.07 3.42 -3.15
CA GLY A 21 13.21 3.20 -2.25
C GLY A 21 12.87 3.40 -0.77
N GLY A 22 13.94 3.42 0.03
CA GLY A 22 13.88 3.52 1.48
C GLY A 22 14.91 2.61 2.14
N ASN A 23 15.05 2.77 3.45
CA ASN A 23 15.81 1.86 4.30
C ASN A 23 14.97 1.51 5.53
N GLY A 24 15.05 0.25 5.95
CA GLY A 24 14.29 -0.34 7.06
C GLY A 24 12.80 -0.48 6.81
N TRP A 25 12.11 -1.11 7.76
CA TRP A 25 10.66 -1.27 7.76
C TRP A 25 9.95 0.07 7.88
N ARG A 26 8.85 0.23 7.14
CA ARG A 26 8.00 1.41 7.16
C ARG A 26 6.55 1.00 7.21
N HIS A 27 5.87 1.36 8.30
CA HIS A 27 4.43 1.23 8.41
C HIS A 27 3.74 2.30 7.55
N THR A 28 2.63 1.95 6.91
CA THR A 28 1.82 2.87 6.11
C THR A 28 0.38 2.42 6.18
N GLN A 29 -0.51 3.40 6.30
CA GLN A 29 -1.95 3.19 6.25
C GLN A 29 -2.52 3.97 5.07
N ILE A 30 -3.45 3.36 4.34
CA ILE A 30 -4.07 3.95 3.15
C ILE A 30 -5.57 3.75 3.27
N THR A 31 -6.31 4.85 3.42
CA THR A 31 -7.77 4.80 3.33
C THR A 31 -8.17 4.53 1.88
N LEU A 32 -8.85 3.41 1.63
CA LEU A 32 -9.39 3.06 0.32
C LEU A 32 -10.79 3.64 0.19
N TRP A 33 -10.97 4.61 -0.70
CA TRP A 33 -12.25 5.27 -0.93
C TRP A 33 -13.10 4.51 -1.96
N GLY A 34 -14.42 4.58 -1.78
CA GLY A 34 -15.40 4.00 -2.68
C GLY A 34 -16.04 2.70 -2.15
N THR A 35 -17.13 2.30 -2.82
CA THR A 35 -17.90 1.10 -2.47
C THR A 35 -17.72 0.00 -3.51
N GLY A 36 -17.76 -1.25 -3.05
CA GLY A 36 -17.66 -2.44 -3.92
C GLY A 36 -16.26 -2.64 -4.52
N LEU A 37 -15.21 -2.37 -3.75
CA LEU A 37 -13.85 -2.74 -4.14
C LEU A 37 -13.70 -4.26 -4.09
N GLU A 38 -13.16 -4.86 -5.15
CA GLU A 38 -13.00 -6.32 -5.27
C GLU A 38 -11.57 -6.76 -4.94
N SER A 39 -10.59 -5.91 -5.24
CA SER A 39 -9.19 -6.27 -5.02
C SER A 39 -8.33 -5.05 -4.69
N VAL A 40 -7.37 -5.28 -3.81
CA VAL A 40 -6.22 -4.39 -3.57
C VAL A 40 -5.01 -5.03 -4.23
N ILE A 41 -4.29 -4.28 -5.05
CA ILE A 41 -3.20 -4.79 -5.86
C ILE A 41 -1.92 -4.07 -5.48
N LEU A 42 -0.94 -4.83 -4.99
CA LEU A 42 0.42 -4.34 -4.78
C LEU A 42 1.26 -4.64 -6.02
N LYS A 43 1.82 -3.61 -6.64
CA LYS A 43 2.71 -3.73 -7.80
C LYS A 43 4.11 -3.29 -7.41
N GLY A 44 5.04 -4.24 -7.43
CA GLY A 44 6.47 -3.97 -7.37
C GLY A 44 7.05 -3.78 -8.76
N GLU A 45 7.68 -2.64 -9.02
CA GLU A 45 8.39 -2.37 -10.27
C GLU A 45 9.88 -2.13 -10.02
N ARG A 46 10.72 -2.94 -10.66
CA ARG A 46 12.18 -2.80 -10.59
C ARG A 46 12.65 -1.80 -11.66
N GLY A 47 13.27 -0.71 -11.23
CA GLY A 47 13.90 0.24 -12.14
C GLY A 47 15.15 -0.34 -12.79
N ARG A 48 15.44 0.06 -14.05
CA ARG A 48 16.69 -0.31 -14.72
C ARG A 48 17.90 0.14 -13.89
N GLY A 49 18.90 -0.72 -13.79
CA GLY A 49 20.14 -0.44 -13.04
C GLY A 49 19.99 -0.37 -11.51
N ARG A 50 18.81 -0.66 -10.94
CA ARG A 50 18.62 -0.68 -9.48
C ARG A 50 18.75 -2.09 -8.93
N SER A 51 19.62 -2.25 -7.93
CA SER A 51 19.74 -3.43 -7.09
C SER A 51 19.04 -3.23 -5.74
N GLY A 52 18.78 -4.33 -5.04
CA GLY A 52 18.10 -4.36 -3.74
C GLY A 52 16.82 -5.17 -3.76
N GLU A 53 16.22 -5.28 -2.59
CA GLU A 53 15.03 -6.10 -2.34
C GLU A 53 13.86 -5.24 -1.88
N MET A 54 12.66 -5.81 -2.00
CA MET A 54 11.42 -5.21 -1.52
C MET A 54 10.62 -6.30 -0.83
N ALA A 55 10.29 -6.04 0.43
CA ALA A 55 9.45 -6.91 1.25
C ALA A 55 8.22 -6.12 1.72
N VAL A 56 7.11 -6.84 1.85
CA VAL A 56 5.87 -6.34 2.45
C VAL A 56 5.40 -7.44 3.40
N ASP A 57 5.01 -7.05 4.61
CA ASP A 57 4.56 -7.98 5.64
C ASP A 57 3.42 -7.33 6.45
N ASP A 58 2.72 -8.12 7.27
CA ASP A 58 1.65 -7.70 8.19
C ASP A 58 0.48 -6.93 7.53
N ILE A 59 0.12 -7.31 6.29
CA ILE A 59 -0.99 -6.66 5.56
C ILE A 59 -2.32 -6.95 6.26
N THR A 60 -3.02 -5.88 6.64
CA THR A 60 -4.35 -5.95 7.24
C THR A 60 -5.33 -5.05 6.50
N LEU A 61 -6.53 -5.58 6.19
CA LEU A 61 -7.63 -4.81 5.62
C LEU A 61 -8.81 -4.79 6.61
N ARG A 62 -9.32 -3.59 6.93
CA ARG A 62 -10.44 -3.38 7.87
C ARG A 62 -11.44 -2.41 7.26
N LYS A 63 -12.70 -2.53 7.69
CA LYS A 63 -13.75 -1.55 7.35
C LYS A 63 -13.55 -0.27 8.16
N GLY A 64 -13.80 0.87 7.54
CA GLY A 64 -13.62 2.20 8.14
C GLY A 64 -12.42 2.93 7.56
N THR A 65 -12.28 4.20 7.92
CA THR A 65 -11.11 5.02 7.54
C THR A 65 -9.91 4.62 8.38
N CYS A 66 -8.71 4.69 7.80
CA CYS A 66 -7.50 4.67 8.61
C CYS A 66 -7.55 5.87 9.57
N THR A 67 -7.25 5.62 10.84
CA THR A 67 -7.00 6.67 11.82
C THR A 67 -5.50 6.71 12.00
N GLU A 68 -4.88 7.89 11.98
CA GLU A 68 -3.47 8.00 12.33
C GLU A 68 -3.30 7.37 13.73
N GLU A 69 -2.71 6.18 13.80
CA GLU A 69 -2.25 5.61 15.07
C GLU A 69 -1.08 6.48 15.54
N HIS A 70 -1.39 7.63 16.10
CA HIS A 70 -0.44 8.41 16.89
C HIS A 70 -0.16 7.57 18.15
N ASN A 71 0.81 6.66 18.06
CA ASN A 71 1.56 6.09 19.18
C ASN A 71 0.80 5.24 20.22
N LEU A 72 0.07 4.18 19.83
CA LEU A 72 -0.38 3.16 20.80
C LEU A 72 0.58 1.94 20.95
N ARG A 73 1.74 1.97 20.29
CA ARG A 73 2.82 0.97 20.49
C ARG A 73 4.09 1.54 21.15
N ARG A 74 3.97 2.67 21.84
CA ARG A 74 5.07 3.28 22.62
C ARG A 74 4.81 3.29 24.13
N LEU A 75 3.95 2.40 24.60
CA LEU A 75 3.76 2.04 26.01
C LEU A 75 4.08 0.56 26.18
#